data_AF-A0A0S8ADF2-F1
#
_entry.id   AF-A0A0S8ADF2-F1
#
_cell.length_a   1.000
_cell.length_b   1.000
_cell.length_c   1.000
_cell.angle_alpha   90.00
_cell.angle_beta   90.00
_cell.angle_gamma   90.00
#
_symmetry.space_group_name_H-M   'P 1'
#
loop_
_entity.id
_entity.type
_entity.pdbx_description
1 polymer ?
#
loop_
_entity_poly.entity_id
_entity_poly.type
_entity_poly.pdbx_seq_one_letter_code
_entity_poly.pdbx_strand_id
1 'polypeptide(L)'
;AAVLLALTMYIGVLYLPTVKFLSKRGVGSFMRACVSPQAIAAAATSSPATVPAMLEAAGELKVSKAVAGFVIPLGAGIGRGGSAVFQGAGIVFLAWLYGVPLAAAGIGGAILATFIVSFAVASVPGGSVLSMAPAISTIGIPLDGLAVLLSIDRIPDMARTATNVTGTMTATVLVDRFEGDTTQR
;
A
#
# COMPACT_ATOMS: atom_id res chain seq x y z
N ALA A 1 -1.88 16.49 4.18
CA ALA A 1 -2.94 16.09 5.15
C ALA A 1 -3.91 15.06 4.56
N ALA A 2 -4.57 15.35 3.44
CA ALA A 2 -5.58 14.47 2.83
C ALA A 2 -5.11 13.01 2.61
N VAL A 3 -3.90 12.82 2.06
CA VAL A 3 -3.33 11.48 1.85
C VAL A 3 -3.15 10.72 3.16
N LEU A 4 -2.63 11.37 4.20
CA LEU A 4 -2.41 10.72 5.50
C LEU A 4 -3.75 10.26 6.10
N LEU A 5 -4.76 11.13 6.04
CA LEU A 5 -6.12 10.79 6.47
C LEU A 5 -6.68 9.61 5.66
N ALA A 6 -6.54 9.64 4.34
CA ALA A 6 -7.00 8.57 3.45
C ALA A 6 -6.32 7.24 3.77
N LEU A 7 -5.02 7.23 4.02
CA LEU A 7 -4.27 6.02 4.41
C LEU A 7 -4.70 5.50 5.79
N THR A 8 -4.90 6.38 6.77
CA THR A 8 -5.42 6.00 8.09
C THR A 8 -6.83 5.42 7.98
N MET A 9 -7.71 6.04 7.18
CA MET A 9 -9.04 5.49 6.90
C MET A 9 -8.95 4.15 6.16
N TYR A 10 -8.02 4.00 5.22
CA TYR A 10 -7.82 2.76 4.49
C TYR A 10 -7.44 1.60 5.44
N ILE A 11 -6.55 1.85 6.41
CA ILE A 11 -6.26 0.88 7.46
C ILE A 11 -7.50 0.62 8.33
N GLY A 12 -8.14 1.68 8.83
CA GLY A 12 -9.23 1.58 9.81
C GLY A 12 -10.54 1.01 9.28
N VAL A 13 -10.86 1.24 8.00
CA VAL A 13 -12.13 0.86 7.37
C VAL A 13 -11.99 -0.40 6.51
N LEU A 14 -10.81 -0.65 5.93
CA LEU A 14 -10.61 -1.85 5.12
C LEU A 14 -9.83 -2.92 5.89
N TYR A 15 -8.60 -2.63 6.33
CA TYR A 15 -7.72 -3.66 6.88
C TYR A 15 -8.19 -4.17 8.26
N LEU A 16 -8.44 -3.28 9.22
CA LEU A 16 -8.84 -3.70 10.57
C LEU A 16 -10.18 -4.46 10.60
N PRO A 17 -11.22 -4.06 9.85
CA PRO A 17 -12.46 -4.84 9.75
C PRO A 17 -12.24 -6.19 9.07
N THR A 18 -11.41 -6.25 8.02
CA THR A 18 -11.03 -7.53 7.37
C THR A 18 -10.39 -8.48 8.37
N VAL A 19 -9.44 -7.99 9.19
CA VAL A 19 -8.84 -8.81 10.26
C VAL A 19 -9.89 -9.23 11.29
N LYS A 20 -10.71 -8.28 11.77
CA LYS A 20 -11.72 -8.54 12.80
C LYS A 20 -12.74 -9.60 12.40
N PHE A 21 -13.27 -9.50 11.18
CA PHE A 21 -14.42 -10.28 10.74
C PHE A 21 -14.03 -11.52 9.94
N LEU A 22 -12.95 -11.48 9.15
CA LEU A 22 -12.61 -12.56 8.22
C LEU A 22 -11.43 -13.43 8.72
N SER A 23 -10.41 -12.88 9.39
CA SER A 23 -9.23 -13.68 9.77
C SER A 23 -9.38 -14.43 11.09
N LYS A 24 -10.40 -14.12 11.90
CA LYS A 24 -10.59 -14.61 13.29
C LYS A 24 -9.39 -14.35 14.21
N ARG A 25 -8.48 -13.43 13.84
CA ARG A 25 -7.36 -13.01 14.69
C ARG A 25 -7.77 -11.78 15.51
N GLY A 26 -7.21 -11.64 16.71
CA GLY A 26 -7.47 -10.47 17.55
C GLY A 26 -6.85 -9.21 16.97
N VAL A 27 -7.67 -8.18 16.69
CA VAL A 27 -7.22 -6.89 16.14
C VAL A 27 -6.09 -6.26 16.96
N GLY A 28 -6.18 -6.31 18.28
CA GLY A 28 -5.13 -5.76 19.16
C GLY A 28 -3.79 -6.49 19.02
N SER A 29 -3.81 -7.82 18.90
CA SER A 29 -2.60 -8.62 18.66
C SER A 29 -2.02 -8.33 17.27
N PHE A 30 -2.88 -8.23 16.25
CA PHE A 30 -2.48 -7.87 14.89
C PHE A 30 -1.78 -6.50 14.83
N MET A 31 -2.38 -5.47 15.43
CA MET A 31 -1.78 -4.14 15.43
C MET A 31 -0.44 -4.12 16.15
N ARG A 32 -0.30 -4.82 17.29
CA ARG A 32 0.97 -4.92 18.03
C ARG A 32 2.06 -5.59 17.18
N ALA A 33 1.75 -6.71 16.54
CA ALA A 33 2.69 -7.41 15.66
C ALA A 33 3.11 -6.55 14.47
N CYS A 34 2.23 -5.68 13.97
CA CYS A 34 2.56 -4.78 12.85
C CYS A 34 3.49 -3.61 13.23
N VAL A 35 3.68 -3.28 14.51
CA VAL A 35 4.45 -2.09 14.93
C VAL A 35 5.89 -2.15 14.43
N SER A 36 6.59 -3.26 14.65
CA SER A 36 7.99 -3.44 14.24
C SER A 36 8.17 -3.30 12.72
N PRO A 37 7.47 -4.08 11.87
CA PRO A 37 7.62 -3.95 10.42
C PRO A 37 7.15 -2.59 9.90
N GLN A 38 6.13 -1.95 10.49
CA GLN A 38 5.70 -0.59 10.13
C GLN A 38 6.78 0.46 10.45
N ALA A 39 7.46 0.34 11.60
CA ALA A 39 8.52 1.27 11.97
C ALA A 39 9.69 1.19 10.99
N ILE A 40 10.10 -0.04 10.60
CA ILE A 40 11.13 -0.25 9.59
C ILE A 40 10.66 0.26 8.23
N ALA A 41 9.39 0.02 7.86
CA ALA A 41 8.80 0.54 6.62
C ALA A 41 8.87 2.07 6.55
N ALA A 42 8.53 2.75 7.64
CA ALA A 42 8.56 4.20 7.72
C ALA A 42 9.99 4.74 7.65
N ALA A 43 10.94 4.08 8.31
CA ALA A 43 12.34 4.48 8.29
C ALA A 43 12.98 4.30 6.90
N ALA A 44 12.83 3.10 6.31
CA ALA A 44 13.49 2.71 5.07
C ALA A 44 12.71 3.09 3.80
N THR A 45 11.43 3.43 3.91
CA THR A 45 10.49 3.66 2.80
C THR A 45 10.56 2.59 1.70
N SER A 46 10.74 1.34 2.13
CA SER A 46 10.82 0.17 1.25
C SER A 46 10.13 -1.03 1.90
N SER A 47 9.08 -1.56 1.26
CA SER A 47 8.38 -2.76 1.74
C SER A 47 9.26 -4.02 1.76
N PRO A 48 10.09 -4.31 0.74
CA PRO A 48 11.01 -5.46 0.76
C PRO A 48 11.98 -5.48 1.94
N ALA A 49 12.44 -4.30 2.40
CA ALA A 49 13.32 -4.20 3.56
C ALA A 49 12.68 -4.70 4.86
N THR A 50 11.35 -4.80 4.91
CA THR A 50 10.59 -5.22 6.09
C THR A 50 10.29 -6.71 6.15
N VAL A 51 10.64 -7.47 5.09
CA VAL A 51 10.33 -8.92 4.99
C VAL A 51 10.77 -9.70 6.24
N PRO A 52 11.98 -9.53 6.79
CA PRO A 52 12.38 -10.25 8.00
C PRO A 52 11.47 -9.96 9.20
N ALA A 53 11.15 -8.69 9.44
CA ALA A 53 10.28 -8.28 10.54
C ALA A 53 8.82 -8.71 10.33
N MET A 54 8.34 -8.74 9.08
CA MET A 54 7.02 -9.28 8.75
C MET A 54 6.93 -10.78 9.03
N LEU A 55 7.99 -11.55 8.72
CA LEU A 55 8.04 -13.00 9.00
C LEU A 55 8.03 -13.27 10.51
N GLU A 56 8.76 -12.49 11.30
CA GLU A 56 8.73 -12.57 12.77
C GLU A 56 7.33 -12.24 13.32
N ALA A 57 6.74 -11.13 12.88
CA ALA A 57 5.38 -10.73 13.26
C ALA A 57 4.32 -11.78 12.87
N ALA A 58 4.48 -12.45 11.73
CA ALA A 58 3.60 -13.53 11.32
C ALA A 58 3.71 -14.75 12.26
N GLY A 59 4.91 -15.03 12.77
CA GLY A 59 5.13 -16.04 13.81
C GLY A 59 4.39 -15.73 15.11
N GLU A 60 4.44 -14.48 15.58
CA GLU A 60 3.68 -14.03 16.76
C GLU A 60 2.17 -14.19 16.58
N LEU A 61 1.69 -13.97 15.36
CA LEU A 61 0.29 -14.14 14.97
C LEU A 61 -0.11 -15.59 14.72
N LYS A 62 0.82 -16.55 14.90
CA LYS A 62 0.63 -17.98 14.68
C LYS A 62 0.14 -18.29 13.26
N VAL A 63 0.72 -17.60 12.28
CA VAL A 63 0.56 -17.91 10.85
C VAL A 63 1.49 -19.08 10.51
N SER A 64 1.03 -19.98 9.66
CA SER A 64 1.85 -21.08 9.16
C SER A 64 3.08 -20.58 8.39
N LYS A 65 4.23 -21.26 8.56
CA LYS A 65 5.48 -20.89 7.87
C LYS A 65 5.35 -20.97 6.35
N ALA A 66 4.55 -21.90 5.82
CA ALA A 66 4.31 -22.05 4.39
C ALA A 66 3.59 -20.82 3.82
N VAL A 67 2.50 -20.38 4.46
CA VAL A 67 1.75 -19.19 4.02
C VAL A 67 2.59 -17.93 4.19
N ALA A 68 3.23 -17.75 5.35
CA ALA A 68 4.09 -16.60 5.61
C ALA A 68 5.25 -16.51 4.60
N GLY A 69 5.94 -17.63 4.35
CA GLY A 69 7.08 -17.70 3.44
C GLY A 69 6.76 -17.42 1.98
N PHE A 70 5.50 -17.58 1.57
CA PHE A 70 5.05 -17.26 0.20
C PHE A 70 4.41 -15.86 0.12
N VAL A 71 3.42 -15.58 0.96
CA VAL A 71 2.58 -14.38 0.86
C VAL A 71 3.37 -13.11 1.20
N ILE A 72 4.26 -13.17 2.20
CA ILE A 72 5.00 -11.97 2.64
C ILE A 72 6.00 -11.48 1.58
N PRO A 73 6.89 -12.33 1.02
CA PRO A 73 7.80 -11.88 -0.05
C PRO A 73 7.06 -11.37 -1.28
N LEU A 74 5.99 -12.07 -1.69
CA LEU A 74 5.16 -11.66 -2.81
C LEU A 74 4.52 -10.28 -2.54
N GLY A 75 3.83 -10.15 -1.40
CA GLY A 75 3.15 -8.92 -1.00
C GLY A 75 4.10 -7.74 -0.79
N ALA A 76 5.33 -7.97 -0.32
CA ALA A 76 6.33 -6.90 -0.20
C ALA A 76 6.75 -6.31 -1.56
N GLY A 77 6.67 -7.11 -2.64
CA GLY A 77 6.93 -6.67 -4.01
C GLY A 77 5.72 -5.97 -4.64
N ILE A 78 4.55 -6.61 -4.62
CA ILE A 78 3.38 -6.18 -5.41
C ILE A 78 2.29 -5.48 -4.59
N GLY A 79 2.29 -5.61 -3.26
CA GLY A 79 1.26 -5.11 -2.35
C GLY A 79 1.33 -3.60 -2.15
N ARG A 80 0.91 -2.83 -3.15
CA ARG A 80 1.08 -1.35 -3.20
C ARG A 80 -0.21 -0.55 -3.07
N GLY A 81 -1.17 -1.03 -2.27
CA GLY A 81 -2.48 -0.38 -2.09
C GLY A 81 -2.41 1.06 -1.54
N GLY A 82 -1.54 1.33 -0.57
CA GLY A 82 -1.32 2.68 -0.05
C GLY A 82 -0.66 3.61 -1.08
N SER A 83 0.21 3.07 -1.94
CA SER A 83 0.77 3.84 -3.07
C SER A 83 -0.33 4.24 -4.06
N ALA A 84 -1.27 3.35 -4.37
CA ALA A 84 -2.40 3.67 -5.25
C ALA A 84 -3.27 4.82 -4.71
N VAL A 85 -3.52 4.86 -3.39
CA VAL A 85 -4.25 5.97 -2.74
C VAL A 85 -3.51 7.31 -2.93
N PHE A 86 -2.19 7.32 -2.69
CA PHE A 86 -1.37 8.53 -2.90
C PHE A 86 -1.40 8.98 -4.36
N GLN A 87 -1.24 8.04 -5.30
CA GLN A 87 -1.19 8.35 -6.72
C GLN A 87 -2.51 8.90 -7.25
N GLY A 88 -3.65 8.32 -6.85
CA GLY A 88 -4.97 8.84 -7.19
C GLY A 88 -5.17 10.27 -6.67
N ALA A 89 -4.81 10.52 -5.40
CA ALA A 89 -4.87 11.86 -4.82
C ALA A 89 -3.92 12.85 -5.52
N GLY A 90 -2.72 12.40 -5.89
CA GLY A 90 -1.73 13.21 -6.61
C GLY A 90 -2.19 13.61 -8.01
N ILE A 91 -2.86 12.72 -8.74
CA ILE A 91 -3.45 13.03 -10.05
C ILE A 91 -4.52 14.12 -9.92
N VAL A 92 -5.44 13.97 -8.97
CA VAL A 92 -6.50 14.96 -8.74
C VAL A 92 -5.89 16.31 -8.32
N PHE A 93 -4.88 16.30 -7.45
CA PHE A 93 -4.17 17.49 -7.02
C PHE A 93 -3.46 18.20 -8.19
N LEU A 94 -2.71 17.46 -9.00
CA LEU A 94 -2.00 18.05 -10.14
C LEU A 94 -2.95 18.55 -11.22
N ALA A 95 -4.04 17.83 -11.48
CA ALA A 95 -5.04 18.30 -12.44
C ALA A 95 -5.66 19.63 -12.00
N TRP A 96 -6.00 19.74 -10.71
CA TRP A 96 -6.46 21.01 -10.13
C TRP A 96 -5.40 22.11 -10.22
N LEU A 97 -4.14 21.80 -9.88
CA LEU A 97 -3.03 22.75 -9.88
C LEU A 97 -2.74 23.33 -11.27
N TYR A 98 -2.80 22.49 -12.31
CA TYR A 98 -2.53 22.88 -13.70
C TYR A 98 -3.80 23.29 -14.47
N GLY A 99 -4.96 23.33 -13.82
CA GLY A 99 -6.23 23.70 -14.46
C GLY A 99 -6.70 22.70 -15.54
N VAL A 100 -6.27 21.44 -15.45
CA VAL A 100 -6.66 20.39 -16.39
C VAL A 100 -8.03 19.85 -15.99
N PRO A 101 -9.06 19.96 -16.85
CA PRO A 101 -10.40 19.47 -16.55
C PRO A 101 -10.41 17.93 -16.53
N LEU A 102 -10.66 17.36 -15.35
CA LEU A 102 -10.88 15.93 -15.20
C LEU A 102 -12.35 15.60 -15.48
N ALA A 103 -12.65 15.15 -16.70
CA ALA A 103 -13.94 14.51 -16.97
C ALA A 103 -14.09 13.25 -16.09
N ALA A 104 -15.29 12.95 -15.59
CA ALA A 104 -15.52 11.79 -14.70
C ALA A 104 -15.03 10.46 -15.30
N ALA A 105 -15.12 10.30 -16.63
CA ALA A 105 -14.56 9.14 -17.35
C ALA A 105 -13.01 9.13 -17.37
N GLY A 106 -12.38 10.30 -17.41
CA GLY A 106 -10.92 10.44 -17.34
C GLY A 106 -10.35 10.10 -15.96
N ILE A 107 -11.10 10.35 -14.87
CA ILE A 107 -10.70 10.02 -13.50
C ILE A 107 -10.57 8.50 -13.34
N GLY A 108 -11.60 7.75 -13.76
CA GLY A 108 -11.59 6.28 -13.67
C GLY A 108 -10.44 5.65 -14.46
N GLY A 109 -10.23 6.10 -15.70
CA GLY A 109 -9.14 5.63 -16.56
C GLY A 109 -7.75 5.94 -15.99
N ALA A 110 -7.54 7.17 -15.50
CA ALA A 110 -6.27 7.57 -14.90
C ALA A 110 -5.96 6.79 -13.61
N ILE A 111 -6.96 6.58 -12.75
CA ILE A 111 -6.81 5.76 -11.53
C ILE A 111 -6.45 4.32 -11.89
N LEU A 112 -7.16 3.72 -12.86
CA LEU A 112 -6.92 2.33 -13.27
C LEU A 112 -5.53 2.16 -13.91
N ALA A 113 -5.15 3.06 -14.82
CA ALA A 113 -3.83 3.05 -15.45
C ALA A 113 -2.73 3.16 -14.39
N THR A 114 -2.91 4.05 -13.42
CA THR A 114 -1.92 4.25 -12.35
C THR A 114 -1.84 3.05 -11.41
N PHE A 115 -2.97 2.43 -11.10
CA PHE A 115 -3.03 1.18 -10.34
C PHE A 115 -2.26 0.06 -11.05
N ILE A 116 -2.48 -0.14 -12.36
CA ILE A 116 -1.78 -1.16 -13.15
C ILE A 116 -0.27 -0.88 -13.17
N VAL A 117 0.14 0.36 -13.45
CA VAL A 117 1.56 0.76 -13.50
C VAL A 117 2.24 0.62 -12.13
N SER A 118 1.49 0.79 -11.03
CA SER A 118 2.06 0.66 -9.68
C SER A 118 2.67 -0.73 -9.41
N PHE A 119 2.16 -1.79 -10.04
CA PHE A 119 2.74 -3.15 -9.93
C PHE A 119 4.06 -3.31 -10.67
N ALA A 120 4.31 -2.51 -11.70
CA ALA A 120 5.51 -2.60 -12.53
C ALA A 120 6.71 -1.84 -11.96
N VAL A 121 6.50 -1.02 -10.93
CA VAL A 121 7.56 -0.18 -10.36
C VAL A 121 8.19 -0.84 -9.15
N ALA A 122 9.52 -0.88 -9.13
CA ALA A 122 10.29 -1.38 -8.00
C ALA A 122 9.96 -0.63 -6.71
N SER A 123 9.96 -1.32 -5.57
CA SER A 123 9.70 -0.76 -4.24
C SER A 123 10.91 0.00 -3.69
N VAL A 124 11.25 1.10 -4.35
CA VAL A 124 12.33 2.04 -3.98
C VAL A 124 11.76 3.38 -3.51
N PRO A 125 12.49 4.13 -2.65
CA PRO A 125 12.09 5.46 -2.19
C PRO A 125 11.76 6.40 -3.35
N GLY A 126 10.65 7.14 -3.25
CA GLY A 126 10.17 8.04 -4.32
C GLY A 126 9.65 7.34 -5.58
N GLY A 127 9.75 6.01 -5.70
CA GLY A 127 9.36 5.27 -6.89
C GLY A 127 7.88 5.40 -7.24
N SER A 128 6.99 5.57 -6.25
CA SER A 128 5.55 5.74 -6.50
C SER A 128 5.18 7.09 -7.11
N VAL A 129 6.02 8.13 -6.98
CA VAL A 129 5.84 9.40 -7.69
C VAL A 129 6.27 9.24 -9.14
N LEU A 130 7.44 8.64 -9.36
CA LEU A 130 7.98 8.41 -10.71
C LEU A 130 7.07 7.50 -11.55
N SER A 131 6.43 6.51 -10.92
CA SER A 131 5.47 5.64 -11.60
C SER A 131 4.23 6.38 -12.12
N MET A 132 3.97 7.61 -11.69
CA MET A 132 2.83 8.41 -12.16
C MET A 132 3.09 9.07 -13.51
N ALA A 133 4.35 9.15 -13.97
CA ALA A 133 4.73 9.88 -15.18
C ALA A 133 3.89 9.50 -16.42
N PRO A 134 3.65 8.21 -16.73
CA PRO A 134 2.83 7.84 -17.89
C PRO A 134 1.36 8.28 -17.73
N ALA A 135 0.81 8.16 -16.51
CA ALA A 135 -0.58 8.46 -16.24
C ALA A 135 -0.87 9.96 -16.33
N ILE A 136 -0.01 10.81 -15.75
CA ILE A 136 -0.21 12.27 -15.79
C ILE A 136 0.03 12.84 -17.19
N SER A 137 0.97 12.26 -17.95
CA SER A 137 1.21 12.63 -19.35
C SER A 137 -0.01 12.33 -20.24
N THR A 138 -0.67 11.19 -20.01
CA THR A 138 -1.86 10.77 -20.76
C THR A 138 -3.05 11.73 -20.59
N ILE A 139 -3.18 12.35 -19.43
CA ILE A 139 -4.24 13.32 -19.12
C ILE A 139 -3.82 14.77 -19.38
N GLY A 140 -2.64 15.01 -19.97
CA GLY A 140 -2.18 16.33 -20.38
C GLY A 140 -1.58 17.19 -19.27
N ILE A 141 -1.19 16.59 -18.14
CA ILE A 141 -0.47 17.29 -17.07
C ILE A 141 1.03 17.30 -17.39
N PRO A 142 1.73 18.45 -17.30
CA PRO A 142 3.17 18.53 -17.49
C PRO A 142 3.95 17.64 -16.50
N LEU A 143 5.01 16.99 -16.97
CA LEU A 143 5.87 16.14 -16.12
C LEU A 143 6.55 16.92 -14.98
N ASP A 144 6.71 18.24 -15.13
CA ASP A 144 7.20 19.15 -14.09
C ASP A 144 6.35 19.08 -12.81
N GLY A 145 5.08 18.68 -12.92
CA GLY A 145 4.20 18.44 -11.77
C GLY A 145 4.71 17.36 -10.82
N LEU A 146 5.53 16.41 -11.30
CA LEU A 146 6.16 15.40 -10.43
C LEU A 146 7.15 16.03 -9.46
N ALA A 147 7.83 17.12 -9.84
CA ALA A 147 8.76 17.81 -8.94
C ALA A 147 8.02 18.39 -7.72
N VAL A 148 6.79 18.88 -7.91
CA VAL A 148 5.92 19.36 -6.83
C VAL A 148 5.60 18.23 -5.86
N LEU A 149 5.24 17.05 -6.37
CA LEU A 149 4.95 15.88 -5.53
C LEU A 149 6.21 15.38 -4.80
N LEU A 150 7.33 15.24 -5.51
CA LEU A 150 8.62 14.80 -4.94
C LEU A 150 9.06 15.70 -3.78
N SER A 151 8.84 17.02 -3.90
CA SER A 151 9.22 18.00 -2.88
C SER A 151 8.53 17.77 -1.53
N ILE A 152 7.33 17.19 -1.53
CA ILE A 152 6.54 16.93 -0.32
C ILE A 152 6.45 15.44 0.03
N ASP A 153 7.12 14.58 -0.74
CA ASP A 153 6.84 13.15 -0.78
C ASP A 153 7.32 12.40 0.47
N ARG A 154 8.30 12.93 1.19
CA ARG A 154 8.99 12.22 2.27
C ARG A 154 8.04 11.65 3.32
N ILE A 155 7.11 12.46 3.83
CA ILE A 155 6.18 12.06 4.90
C ILE A 155 5.08 11.12 4.36
N PRO A 156 4.38 11.44 3.25
CA PRO A 156 3.49 10.49 2.58
C PRO A 156 4.15 9.14 2.25
N ASP A 157 5.44 9.11 1.91
CA ASP A 157 6.19 7.88 1.61
C ASP A 157 6.31 6.95 2.80
N MET A 158 6.59 7.51 3.97
CA MET A 158 6.62 6.75 5.22
C MET A 158 5.26 6.11 5.48
N ALA A 159 4.20 6.92 5.40
CA ALA A 159 2.85 6.49 5.72
C ALA A 159 2.34 5.42 4.73
N ARG A 160 2.56 5.61 3.42
CA ARG A 160 2.10 4.65 2.40
C ARG A 160 2.86 3.33 2.49
N THR A 161 4.17 3.37 2.78
CA THR A 161 4.98 2.16 2.91
C THR A 161 4.55 1.36 4.13
N ALA A 162 4.34 2.03 5.27
CA ALA A 162 3.78 1.38 6.47
C ALA A 162 2.37 0.81 6.20
N THR A 163 1.54 1.52 5.43
CA THR A 163 0.21 1.05 5.03
C THR A 163 0.29 -0.19 4.14
N ASN A 164 1.21 -0.22 3.16
CA ASN A 164 1.45 -1.37 2.28
C ASN A 164 1.86 -2.61 3.08
N VAL A 165 2.79 -2.46 4.02
CA VAL A 165 3.22 -3.52 4.94
C VAL A 165 2.05 -4.05 5.77
N THR A 166 1.19 -3.15 6.26
CA THR A 166 -0.03 -3.53 6.99
C THR A 166 -0.99 -4.34 6.12
N GLY A 167 -1.14 -3.96 4.84
CA GLY A 167 -1.92 -4.69 3.86
C GLY A 167 -1.38 -6.09 3.59
N THR A 168 -0.06 -6.22 3.44
CA THR A 168 0.61 -7.53 3.30
C THR A 168 0.34 -8.41 4.51
N MET A 169 0.54 -7.90 5.72
CA MET A 169 0.23 -8.64 6.95
C MET A 169 -1.25 -9.05 7.04
N THR A 170 -2.15 -8.16 6.62
CA THR A 170 -3.60 -8.45 6.57
C THR A 170 -3.91 -9.59 5.60
N ALA A 171 -3.32 -9.57 4.40
CA ALA A 171 -3.47 -10.64 3.42
C ALA A 171 -2.90 -11.96 3.94
N THR A 172 -1.73 -11.93 4.59
CA THR A 172 -1.09 -13.12 5.17
C THR A 172 -1.98 -13.82 6.19
N VAL A 173 -2.56 -13.08 7.15
CA VAL A 173 -3.46 -13.71 8.15
C VAL A 173 -4.77 -14.20 7.55
N LEU A 174 -5.23 -13.58 6.45
CA LEU A 174 -6.45 -13.96 5.76
C LEU A 174 -6.26 -15.23 4.94
N VAL A 175 -5.17 -15.33 4.17
CA VAL A 175 -4.83 -16.54 3.41
C VAL A 175 -4.60 -17.72 4.34
N ASP A 176 -3.88 -17.52 5.44
CA ASP A 176 -3.66 -18.57 6.45
C ASP A 176 -4.97 -19.11 7.05
N ARG A 177 -5.94 -18.22 7.25
CA ARG A 177 -7.27 -18.61 7.71
C ARG A 177 -8.01 -19.48 6.67
N PHE A 178 -7.96 -19.12 5.39
CA PHE A 178 -8.64 -19.86 4.33
C PHE A 178 -7.98 -21.20 4.00
N GLU A 179 -6.65 -21.26 4.01
CA GLU A 179 -5.90 -22.52 3.85
C GLU A 179 -6.15 -23.47 5.03
N GLY A 180 -6.13 -22.97 6.27
CA GLY A 180 -6.40 -23.78 7.46
C GLY A 180 -7.81 -24.39 7.51
N ASP A 181 -8.81 -23.74 6.91
CA ASP A 181 -10.16 -24.30 6.75
C ASP A 181 -10.23 -25.36 5.64
N THR A 182 -9.29 -25.35 4.69
CA THR A 182 -9.26 -26.27 3.54
C THR A 182 -8.53 -27.58 3.89
N THR A 183 -7.50 -27.54 4.75
CA THR A 183 -6.80 -28.76 5.21
C THR A 183 -7.62 -29.59 6.22
N GLN A 184 -8.71 -29.04 6.77
CA GLN A 184 -9.63 -29.75 7.68
C GLN A 184 -10.90 -30.30 6.99
N ARG A 185 -11.01 -30.21 5.67
CA ARG A 185 -12.06 -30.84 4.85
C ARG A 185 -11.47 -31.95 4.01
#